data_AF-A0A3D2UY37-F1
#
_entry.id   AF-A0A3D2UY37-F1
#
_cell.length_a   1.000
_cell.length_b   1.000
_cell.length_c   1.000
_cell.angle_alpha   90.00
_cell.angle_beta   90.00
_cell.angle_gamma   90.00
#
_symmetry.space_group_name_H-M   'P 1'
#
loop_
_entity.id
_entity.type
_entity.pdbx_description
1 polymer ?
#
loop_
_entity_poly.entity_id
_entity_poly.type
_entity_poly.pdbx_seq_one_letter_code
_entity_poly.pdbx_strand_id
1 'polypeptide(L)' 'IAGQTAPPGRRMGHAGAIISGGQGTAEEKMKIMKRCGIKVVKSPADLGKTLQKAL' A
#
# COMPACT_ATOMS: atom_id res chain seq x y z
N ILE A 1 -2.12 0.36 -2.25
CA ILE A 1 -0.92 0.93 -1.60
C ILE A 1 0.28 0.58 -2.45
N ALA A 2 1.10 1.57 -2.84
CA ALA A 2 2.34 1.37 -3.58
C ALA A 2 3.55 1.28 -2.62
N GLY A 3 4.72 0.91 -3.14
CA GLY A 3 5.96 0.85 -2.34
C GLY A 3 6.13 -0.43 -1.50
N GLN A 4 5.50 -1.54 -1.89
CA GLN A 4 5.65 -2.85 -1.22
C GLN A 4 7.10 -3.35 -1.20
N THR A 5 7.90 -2.95 -2.18
CA THR A 5 9.31 -3.32 -2.33
C THR A 5 10.26 -2.15 -2.03
N ALA A 6 9.77 -1.08 -1.40
CA ALA A 6 10.60 0.06 -1.06
C ALA A 6 11.62 -0.31 0.03
N PRO A 7 12.93 -0.03 -0.16
CA PRO A 7 13.92 -0.30 0.87
C PRO A 7 13.81 0.71 2.02
N PRO A 8 14.14 0.32 3.26
CA PRO A 8 14.12 1.22 4.42
C PRO A 8 15.15 2.35 4.29
N GLY A 9 14.83 3.52 4.84
CA GLY A 9 15.73 4.68 4.86
C GLY A 9 15.94 5.36 3.50
N ARG A 10 15.31 4.89 2.43
CA ARG A 10 15.42 5.48 1.10
C ARG A 10 14.16 6.26 0.72
N ARG A 11 14.37 7.50 0.27
CA ARG A 11 13.31 8.31 -0.33
C ARG A 11 13.03 7.84 -1.76
N MET A 12 11.77 7.53 -2.06
CA MET A 12 11.30 7.03 -3.36
C MET A 12 10.69 8.15 -4.22
N GLY A 13 11.52 9.15 -4.56
CA GLY A 13 11.13 10.29 -5.38
C GLY A 13 10.29 11.34 -4.63
N HIS A 14 9.06 11.00 -4.27
CA HIS A 14 8.16 11.90 -3.52
C HIS A 14 8.72 12.20 -2.13
N ALA A 15 8.62 13.45 -1.67
CA ALA A 15 9.26 13.91 -0.43
C ALA A 15 8.87 13.06 0.80
N GLY A 16 7.59 12.71 0.92
CA GLY A 16 7.07 11.87 2.01
C GLY A 16 7.11 10.36 1.75
N ALA A 17 7.63 9.90 0.59
CA ALA A 17 7.70 8.47 0.27
C ALA A 17 9.00 7.86 0.84
N ILE A 18 9.07 7.69 2.15
CA ILE A 18 10.22 7.10 2.86
C ILE A 18 9.72 6.21 4.02
N ILE A 19 10.38 5.08 4.24
CA ILE A 19 10.19 4.23 5.42
C ILE A 19 11.25 4.62 6.45
N SER A 20 10.82 5.10 7.61
CA SER A 20 11.69 5.60 8.69
C SER A 20 11.33 4.94 10.02
N GLY A 21 12.33 4.54 10.80
CA GLY A 21 12.11 3.94 12.13
C GLY A 21 11.25 2.68 12.12
N GLY A 22 11.24 1.92 11.01
CA GLY A 22 10.40 0.73 10.83
C GLY A 22 8.90 1.02 10.60
N GLN A 23 8.50 2.28 10.57
CA GLN A 23 7.11 2.71 10.39
C GLN A 23 6.83 3.16 8.96
N GLY A 24 5.56 3.07 8.55
CA GLY A 24 5.13 3.55 7.24
C GLY A 24 5.26 2.51 6.12
N THR A 25 5.47 1.24 6.46
CA THR A 25 5.54 0.16 5.47
C THR A 25 4.21 0.00 4.72
N ALA A 26 4.29 -0.45 3.47
CA ALA A 26 3.08 -0.75 2.69
C ALA A 26 2.27 -1.89 3.33
N GLU A 27 2.95 -2.90 3.88
CA GLU A 27 2.33 -4.06 4.52
C GLU A 27 1.44 -3.66 5.71
N GLU A 28 1.97 -2.84 6.61
CA GLU A 28 1.23 -2.35 7.78
C GLU A 28 -0.07 -1.64 7.36
N LYS A 29 0.03 -0.71 6.40
CA LYS A 29 -1.12 0.04 5.87
C LYS A 29 -2.15 -0.91 5.25
N MET A 30 -1.71 -1.87 4.44
CA MET A 30 -2.59 -2.87 3.82
C MET A 30 -3.28 -3.76 4.85
N LYS A 31 -2.59 -4.15 5.94
CA LYS A 31 -3.15 -4.95 7.03
C LYS A 31 -4.23 -4.19 7.80
N ILE A 32 -4.03 -2.91 8.07
CA ILE A 32 -5.02 -2.06 8.75
C ILE A 32 -6.25 -1.86 7.86
N MET A 33 -6.06 -1.48 6.60
CA MET A 33 -7.16 -1.30 5.65
C MET A 33 -8.04 -2.55 5.52
N LYS A 34 -7.42 -3.74 5.42
CA LYS A 34 -8.16 -5.02 5.41
C LYS A 34 -8.96 -5.25 6.69
N ARG A 35 -8.38 -4.94 7.86
CA ARG A 35 -9.07 -5.04 9.16
C ARG A 35 -10.27 -4.10 9.25
N CYS A 36 -10.23 -2.96 8.58
CA CYS A 36 -11.36 -2.03 8.46
C CYS A 36 -12.39 -2.45 7.39
N GLY A 37 -12.28 -3.64 6.78
CA GLY A 37 -13.19 -4.11 5.74
C GLY A 37 -12.93 -3.53 4.35
N ILE A 38 -11.84 -2.80 4.14
CA ILE A 38 -11.49 -2.23 2.84
C ILE A 38 -10.93 -3.32 1.93
N LYS A 39 -11.46 -3.42 0.70
CA LYS A 39 -10.92 -4.31 -0.34
C LYS A 39 -9.54 -3.80 -0.77
N VAL A 40 -8.49 -4.56 -0.44
CA VAL A 40 -7.09 -4.22 -0.77
C VAL A 40 -6.54 -5.18 -1.82
N VAL A 41 -6.05 -4.64 -2.93
CA VAL A 41 -5.37 -5.40 -4.00
C VAL A 41 -3.85 -5.32 -3.87
N LYS A 42 -3.15 -6.37 -4.33
CA LYS A 42 -1.68 -6.43 -4.37
C LYS A 42 -1.11 -5.79 -5.64
N SER A 43 -1.79 -5.96 -6.78
CA SER A 43 -1.39 -5.39 -8.06
C SER A 43 -2.24 -4.17 -8.43
N PRO A 44 -1.64 -3.07 -8.91
CA PRO A 44 -2.40 -1.95 -9.47
C PRO A 44 -3.32 -2.37 -10.64
N ALA A 45 -2.95 -3.41 -11.39
CA ALA A 45 -3.74 -3.92 -12.52
C ALA A 45 -5.10 -4.52 -12.10
N ASP A 46 -5.25 -4.91 -10.83
CA ASP A 46 -6.48 -5.51 -10.32
C ASP A 46 -7.49 -4.48 -9.78
N LEU A 47 -7.16 -3.18 -9.81
CA LEU A 47 -8.03 -2.12 -9.27
C LEU A 47 -9.40 -2.11 -9.96
N GLY A 48 -9.43 -2.10 -11.31
CA GLY A 48 -10.68 -2.07 -12.07
C GLY A 48 -11.56 -3.30 -11.81
N LYS A 49 -10.96 -4.50 -11.80
CA LYS A 49 -11.66 -5.76 -11.51
C LYS A 49 -12.25 -5.77 -10.09
N THR A 50 -11.51 -5.23 -9.12
CA THR A 50 -11.94 -5.21 -7.72
C THR A 50 -13.04 -4.19 -7.48
N LEU A 51 -12.97 -3.04 -8.14
CA LEU A 51 -14.02 -2.03 -8.14
C LEU A 51 -15.32 -2.61 -8.73
N GLN A 52 -15.23 -3.27 -9.89
CA GLN A 52 -16.39 -3.91 -10.52
C GLN A 52 -17.06 -4.94 -9.59
N LYS A 53 -16.29 -5.71 -8.80
CA LYS A 53 -16.80 -6.66 -7.79
C LYS A 53 -17.32 -5.99 -6.50
N ALA A 54 -17.20 -4.67 -6.37
CA ALA A 54 -17.61 -3.92 -5.19
C ALA A 54 -18.85 -3.07 -5.39
N LEU A 55 -19.23 -2.85 -6.65
CA LEU A 55 -20.55 -2.41 -7.05
C LEU A 55 -21.53 -3.59 -6.98
#